data_AF-F1YW60-F1
#
_entry.id   AF-F1YW60-F1
#
_cell.length_a   1.000
_cell.length_b   1.000
_cell.length_c   1.000
_cell.angle_alpha   90.00
_cell.angle_beta   90.00
_cell.angle_gamma   90.00
#
_symmetry.space_group_name_H-M   'P 1'
#
loop_
_entity.id
_entity.type
_entity.pdbx_description
1 polymer ?
#
loop_
_entity_poly.entity_id
_entity_poly.type
_entity_poly.pdbx_seq_one_letter_code
_entity_poly.pdbx_strand_id
1 'polypeptide(L)'
;MKRIGVADLLDMALTDDQLAQKVEIVAEIPSIGGTCMDTRGNIYLADAENSQITVLSPSGKRATLVQDHRLISPDALFIDRNRRLYVPCPQLQKLAFLNDGRNEVQAPFLVFSIPLPDSLDGIPLGTGVEG
;
A
#
# COMPACT_ATOMS: atom_id res chain seq x y z
N MET A 1 3.37 0.01 -10.06
CA MET A 1 4.54 -0.31 -9.24
C MET A 1 5.74 -0.54 -10.14
N LYS A 2 6.87 0.08 -9.80
CA LYS A 2 8.10 0.03 -10.59
C LYS A 2 9.23 -0.55 -9.74
N ARG A 3 10.15 -1.27 -10.37
CA ARG A 3 11.34 -1.86 -9.75
C ARG A 3 12.57 -1.43 -10.54
N ILE A 4 13.67 -1.25 -9.84
CA ILE A 4 15.00 -1.08 -10.43
C ILE A 4 16.02 -1.76 -9.52
N GLY A 5 17.09 -2.30 -10.10
CA GLY A 5 18.16 -2.94 -9.34
C GLY A 5 18.89 -1.92 -8.47
N VAL A 6 19.21 -2.30 -7.22
CA VAL A 6 20.01 -1.43 -6.33
C VAL A 6 21.40 -1.17 -6.91
N ALA A 7 22.01 -2.15 -7.59
CA ALA A 7 23.29 -1.97 -8.27
C ALA A 7 23.24 -0.88 -9.34
N ASP A 8 22.14 -0.79 -10.10
CA ASP A 8 21.94 0.25 -11.10
C ASP A 8 21.75 1.63 -10.45
N LEU A 9 21.01 1.69 -9.34
CA LEU A 9 20.83 2.94 -8.58
C LEU A 9 22.14 3.47 -7.97
N LEU A 10 23.08 2.59 -7.67
CA LEU A 10 24.38 2.94 -7.08
C LEU A 10 25.46 3.21 -8.15
N ASP A 11 25.18 2.95 -9.42
CA ASP A 11 26.13 3.15 -10.50
C ASP A 11 26.13 4.61 -10.97
N MET A 12 27.06 5.39 -10.41
CA MET A 12 27.25 6.81 -10.74
C MET A 12 27.75 7.05 -12.18
N ALA A 13 28.08 6.00 -12.94
CA ALA A 13 28.44 6.13 -14.36
C ALA A 13 27.23 6.14 -15.31
N LEU A 14 26.05 5.73 -14.83
CA LEU A 14 24.82 5.77 -15.63
C LEU A 14 24.27 7.19 -15.73
N THR A 15 23.82 7.58 -16.91
CA THR A 15 23.00 8.78 -17.09
C THR A 15 21.55 8.52 -16.67
N ASP A 16 20.78 9.59 -16.43
CA ASP A 16 19.35 9.50 -16.12
C ASP A 16 18.56 8.69 -17.16
N ASP A 17 18.86 8.87 -18.45
CA ASP A 17 18.22 8.12 -19.54
C ASP A 17 18.56 6.62 -19.49
N GLN A 18 19.81 6.28 -19.19
CA GLN A 18 20.23 4.89 -19.05
C GLN A 18 19.61 4.23 -17.82
N LEU A 19 19.50 4.98 -16.71
CA LEU A 19 18.85 4.52 -15.49
C LEU A 19 17.35 4.33 -15.71
N ALA A 20 16.69 5.24 -16.43
CA ALA A 20 15.28 5.14 -16.76
C ALA A 20 14.96 3.88 -17.59
N GLN A 21 15.84 3.50 -18.52
CA GLN A 21 15.70 2.27 -19.31
C GLN A 21 15.78 0.98 -18.48
N LYS A 22 16.34 1.04 -17.27
CA LYS A 22 16.46 -0.09 -16.34
C LYS A 22 15.26 -0.24 -15.40
N VAL A 23 14.31 0.70 -15.44
CA VAL A 23 13.09 0.63 -14.63
C VAL A 23 12.10 -0.35 -15.23
N GLU A 24 11.70 -1.34 -14.45
CA GLU A 24 10.72 -2.35 -14.81
C GLU A 24 9.36 -2.04 -14.19
N ILE A 25 8.28 -2.16 -14.96
CA ILE A 25 6.92 -2.16 -14.43
C ILE A 25 6.59 -3.59 -14.01
N VAL A 26 6.46 -3.82 -12.70
CA VAL A 26 6.24 -5.16 -12.13
C VAL A 26 4.77 -5.44 -11.79
N ALA A 27 3.97 -4.40 -11.64
CA ALA A 27 2.52 -4.51 -11.43
C ALA A 27 1.84 -3.17 -11.68
N GLU A 28 0.65 -3.19 -12.28
CA GLU A 28 -0.25 -2.04 -12.26
C GLU A 28 -0.91 -1.93 -10.88
N ILE A 29 -0.89 -0.74 -10.29
CA ILE A 29 -1.47 -0.45 -8.96
C ILE A 29 -2.41 0.75 -9.06
N PRO A 30 -3.49 0.79 -8.26
CA PRO A 30 -4.41 1.93 -8.20
C PRO A 30 -3.73 3.15 -7.56
N SER A 31 -4.48 4.25 -7.45
CA SER A 31 -4.07 5.36 -6.58
C SER A 31 -4.11 4.89 -5.11
N ILE A 32 -2.96 4.95 -4.44
CA ILE A 32 -2.81 4.48 -3.06
C ILE A 32 -2.41 5.63 -2.14
N GLY A 33 -2.89 5.58 -0.88
CA GLY A 33 -2.39 6.49 0.16
C GLY A 33 -1.01 6.04 0.66
N GLY A 34 -0.88 4.76 1.00
CA GLY A 34 0.36 4.18 1.51
C GLY A 34 0.43 2.67 1.34
N THR A 35 1.54 2.10 1.80
CA THR A 35 1.81 0.65 1.74
C THR A 35 2.51 0.15 3.00
N CYS A 36 2.45 -1.17 3.21
CA CYS A 36 3.37 -1.88 4.09
C CYS A 36 3.72 -3.24 3.49
N MET A 37 4.65 -3.96 4.12
CA MET A 37 5.10 -5.27 3.66
C MET A 37 5.13 -6.27 4.83
N ASP A 38 4.90 -7.54 4.51
CA ASP A 38 5.09 -8.65 5.47
C ASP A 38 6.43 -9.39 5.24
N THR A 39 6.76 -10.31 6.14
CA THR A 39 7.99 -11.13 6.07
C THR A 39 8.04 -12.12 4.90
N ARG A 40 6.96 -12.26 4.13
CA ARG A 40 6.92 -13.06 2.89
C ARG A 40 7.09 -12.19 1.64
N GLY A 41 7.29 -10.89 1.81
CA GLY A 41 7.44 -9.93 0.71
C GLY A 41 6.12 -9.54 0.06
N ASN A 42 4.97 -9.86 0.67
CA ASN A 42 3.70 -9.36 0.16
C ASN A 42 3.56 -7.88 0.49
N ILE A 43 3.12 -7.09 -0.48
CA ILE A 43 2.89 -5.66 -0.33
C ILE A 43 1.39 -5.43 -0.15
N TYR A 44 1.03 -4.75 0.94
CA TYR A 44 -0.33 -4.33 1.23
C TYR A 44 -0.49 -2.91 0.69
N LEU A 45 -1.53 -2.69 -0.10
CA LEU A 45 -1.82 -1.45 -0.80
C LEU A 45 -3.08 -0.83 -0.21
N ALA A 46 -2.97 0.40 0.28
CA ALA A 46 -4.12 1.20 0.71
C ALA A 46 -4.77 1.87 -0.49
N ASP A 47 -5.62 1.12 -1.20
CA ASP A 47 -6.32 1.57 -2.41
C ASP A 47 -7.43 2.56 -2.02
N ALA A 48 -7.05 3.84 -2.09
CA ALA A 48 -7.91 4.95 -1.69
C ALA A 48 -9.01 5.22 -2.72
N GLU A 49 -8.76 4.90 -3.99
CA GLU A 49 -9.74 5.03 -5.07
C GLU A 49 -10.95 4.12 -4.83
N ASN A 50 -10.71 2.89 -4.38
CA ASN A 50 -11.76 1.87 -4.22
C ASN A 50 -12.15 1.59 -2.76
N SER A 51 -11.66 2.38 -1.80
CA SER A 51 -11.90 2.21 -0.36
C SER A 51 -11.61 0.77 0.11
N GLN A 52 -10.44 0.24 -0.27
CA GLN A 52 -10.07 -1.14 0.00
C GLN A 52 -8.59 -1.30 0.36
N ILE A 53 -8.26 -2.42 1.00
CA ILE A 53 -6.88 -2.88 1.15
C ILE A 53 -6.68 -4.10 0.26
N THR A 54 -5.68 -4.05 -0.62
CA THR A 54 -5.30 -5.20 -1.46
C THR A 54 -3.92 -5.70 -1.09
N VAL A 55 -3.67 -6.99 -1.34
CA VAL A 55 -2.37 -7.64 -1.15
C VAL A 55 -1.82 -8.02 -2.51
N LEU A 56 -0.59 -7.61 -2.80
CA LEU A 56 0.18 -7.98 -3.97
C LEU A 56 1.35 -8.86 -3.54
N SER A 57 1.36 -10.11 -3.99
CA SER A 57 2.43 -11.06 -3.69
C SER A 57 3.64 -10.90 -4.62
N PRO A 58 4.84 -11.40 -4.24
CA PRO A 58 6.02 -11.39 -5.11
C PRO A 58 5.84 -12.11 -6.45
N SER A 59 4.89 -13.05 -6.55
CA SER A 59 4.57 -13.75 -7.81
C SER A 59 3.64 -12.93 -8.73
N GLY A 60 3.23 -11.73 -8.31
CA GLY A 60 2.32 -10.86 -9.05
C GLY A 60 0.84 -11.15 -8.80
N LYS A 61 0.50 -12.15 -7.97
CA LYS A 61 -0.90 -12.41 -7.61
C LYS A 61 -1.43 -11.31 -6.68
N ARG A 62 -2.63 -10.81 -6.98
CA ARG A 62 -3.32 -9.78 -6.21
C ARG A 62 -4.65 -10.29 -5.66
N ALA A 63 -4.99 -9.91 -4.43
CA ALA A 63 -6.28 -10.21 -3.80
C ALA A 63 -6.75 -9.05 -2.91
N THR A 64 -8.07 -8.89 -2.74
CA THR A 64 -8.65 -7.88 -1.85
C THR A 64 -8.77 -8.45 -0.44
N LEU A 65 -8.10 -7.83 0.53
CA LEU A 65 -8.17 -8.23 1.94
C LEU A 65 -9.47 -7.74 2.59
N VAL A 66 -9.82 -6.49 2.33
CA VAL A 66 -11.05 -5.86 2.84
C VAL A 66 -11.44 -4.73 1.91
N GLN A 67 -12.74 -4.49 1.76
CA GLN A 67 -13.30 -3.31 1.12
C GLN A 67 -14.46 -2.80 1.99
N ASP A 68 -14.40 -1.52 2.36
CA ASP A 68 -15.38 -0.90 3.25
C ASP A 68 -15.39 0.61 3.03
N HIS A 69 -16.57 1.22 2.87
CA HIS A 69 -16.71 2.66 2.60
C HIS A 69 -16.13 3.56 3.71
N ARG A 70 -15.89 3.01 4.90
CA ARG A 70 -15.27 3.73 6.02
C ARG A 70 -13.75 3.88 5.85
N LEU A 71 -13.13 3.15 4.92
CA LEU A 71 -11.73 3.28 4.54
C LEU A 71 -11.55 4.53 3.65
N ILE A 72 -11.69 5.71 4.25
CA ILE A 72 -11.60 6.99 3.52
C ILE A 72 -10.16 7.47 3.54
N SER A 73 -9.54 7.50 2.36
CA SER A 73 -8.11 7.82 2.17
C SER A 73 -7.19 7.03 3.10
N PRO A 74 -7.26 5.67 3.12
CA PRO A 74 -6.43 4.85 3.97
C PRO A 74 -4.95 5.08 3.63
N ASP A 75 -4.11 5.19 4.65
CA ASP A 75 -2.69 5.54 4.51
C ASP A 75 -1.87 4.95 5.65
N ALA A 76 -0.54 4.91 5.50
CA ALA A 76 0.43 4.55 6.54
C ALA A 76 0.10 3.21 7.24
N LEU A 77 -0.14 2.18 6.43
CA LEU A 77 -0.39 0.83 6.90
C LEU A 77 0.78 0.31 7.75
N PHE A 78 0.50 -0.49 8.78
CA PHE A 78 1.54 -1.27 9.45
C PHE A 78 1.01 -2.59 9.99
N ILE A 79 1.85 -3.61 10.04
CA ILE A 79 1.54 -4.94 10.57
C ILE A 79 2.33 -5.12 11.86
N ASP A 80 1.66 -5.44 12.95
CA ASP A 80 2.31 -5.70 14.23
C ASP A 80 2.86 -7.15 14.34
N ARG A 81 3.53 -7.42 15.46
CA ARG A 81 4.09 -8.76 15.76
C ARG A 81 3.02 -9.85 15.90
N ASN A 82 1.80 -9.46 16.22
CA ASN A 82 0.66 -10.36 16.40
C ASN A 82 -0.13 -10.56 15.10
N ARG A 83 0.43 -10.18 13.94
CA ARG A 83 -0.20 -10.29 12.63
C ARG A 83 -1.51 -9.50 12.54
N ARG A 84 -1.57 -8.33 13.19
CA ARG A 84 -2.66 -7.37 13.02
C ARG A 84 -2.21 -6.24 12.12
N LEU A 85 -2.97 -6.02 11.05
CA LEU A 85 -2.83 -4.87 10.18
C LEU A 85 -3.59 -3.68 10.78
N TYR A 86 -2.94 -2.55 10.87
CA TYR A 86 -3.52 -1.27 11.25
C TYR A 86 -3.66 -0.35 10.04
N VAL A 87 -4.79 0.35 9.95
CA VAL A 87 -5.20 1.16 8.80
C VAL A 87 -5.70 2.53 9.25
N PRO A 88 -4.82 3.52 9.37
CA PRO A 88 -5.20 4.93 9.52
C PRO A 88 -6.05 5.43 8.34
N CYS A 89 -7.15 6.13 8.64
CA CYS A 89 -8.06 6.72 7.65
C CYS A 89 -8.23 8.24 7.90
N PRO A 90 -7.26 9.06 7.46
CA PRO A 90 -7.25 10.52 7.65
C PRO A 90 -8.33 11.30 6.89
N GLN A 91 -9.08 10.69 5.97
CA GLN A 91 -10.08 11.38 5.13
C GLN A 91 -9.50 12.48 4.23
N LEU A 92 -8.25 12.35 3.76
CA LEU A 92 -7.56 13.38 2.95
C LEU A 92 -8.39 13.85 1.75
N GLN A 93 -9.09 12.94 1.06
CA GLN A 93 -9.93 13.26 -0.09
C GLN A 93 -11.10 14.21 0.23
N LYS A 94 -11.38 14.48 1.51
CA LYS A 94 -12.41 15.46 1.94
C LYS A 94 -11.84 16.84 2.26
N LEU A 95 -10.52 17.01 2.23
CA LEU A 95 -9.89 18.32 2.44
C LEU A 95 -10.21 19.24 1.25
N ALA A 96 -10.40 20.53 1.51
CA ALA A 96 -10.81 21.50 0.49
C ALA A 96 -9.95 21.48 -0.78
N PHE A 97 -8.62 21.37 -0.64
CA PHE A 97 -7.71 21.34 -1.79
C PHE A 97 -7.78 20.03 -2.61
N LEU A 98 -8.42 18.99 -2.09
CA LEU A 98 -8.66 17.70 -2.77
C LEU A 98 -10.15 17.47 -3.07
N ASN A 99 -11.03 18.45 -2.78
CA ASN A 99 -12.48 18.31 -2.87
C ASN A 99 -13.15 19.61 -3.37
N ASP A 100 -12.67 20.15 -4.50
CA ASP A 100 -13.23 21.35 -5.16
C ASP A 100 -13.44 22.57 -4.24
N GLY A 101 -12.54 22.78 -3.28
CA GLY A 101 -12.64 23.85 -2.29
C GLY A 101 -13.58 23.58 -1.11
N ARG A 102 -14.26 22.43 -1.04
CA ARG A 102 -15.16 22.05 0.05
C ARG A 102 -14.43 21.21 1.11
N ASN A 103 -14.37 21.70 2.35
CA ASN A 103 -13.87 20.91 3.47
C ASN A 103 -15.01 20.11 4.10
N GLU A 104 -14.94 18.78 3.98
CA GLU A 104 -15.96 17.84 4.49
C GLU A 104 -15.38 16.86 5.51
N VAL A 105 -14.17 17.11 6.00
CA VAL A 105 -13.55 16.29 7.05
C VAL A 105 -14.39 16.32 8.31
N GLN A 106 -14.64 15.16 8.90
CA GLN A 106 -15.43 15.04 10.12
C GLN A 106 -14.75 14.12 11.13
N ALA A 107 -14.61 14.60 12.37
CA ALA A 107 -14.18 13.76 13.48
C ALA A 107 -15.30 12.77 13.89
N PRO A 108 -14.96 11.58 14.40
CA PRO A 108 -13.60 11.09 14.69
C PRO A 108 -12.85 10.61 13.45
N PHE A 109 -11.52 10.76 13.47
CA PHE A 109 -10.62 10.04 12.54
C PHE A 109 -10.45 8.61 13.03
N LEU A 110 -10.46 7.66 12.11
CA LEU A 110 -10.47 6.25 12.44
C LEU A 110 -9.12 5.60 12.15
N VAL A 111 -8.75 4.66 13.01
CA VAL A 111 -7.71 3.66 12.75
C VAL A 111 -8.39 2.31 12.87
N PHE A 112 -8.48 1.59 11.77
CA PHE A 112 -9.01 0.22 11.78
C PHE A 112 -7.89 -0.77 12.11
N SER A 113 -8.26 -1.90 12.70
CA SER A 113 -7.34 -3.01 12.91
C SER A 113 -7.97 -4.31 12.43
N ILE A 114 -7.21 -5.15 11.72
CA ILE A 114 -7.69 -6.39 11.11
C ILE A 114 -6.68 -7.50 11.44
N PRO A 115 -7.10 -8.60 12.10
CA PRO A 115 -6.24 -9.77 12.21
C PRO A 115 -6.03 -10.38 10.82
N LEU A 116 -4.79 -10.61 10.44
CA LEU A 116 -4.47 -11.20 9.15
C LEU A 116 -4.78 -12.70 9.14
N PRO A 117 -5.47 -13.21 8.12
CA PRO A 117 -5.61 -14.66 7.94
C PRO A 117 -4.25 -15.28 7.58
N ASP A 118 -4.11 -16.60 7.73
CA ASP A 118 -2.91 -17.33 7.31
C ASP A 118 -2.64 -17.22 5.80
N SER A 119 -3.72 -17.13 5.02
CA SER A 119 -3.68 -16.94 3.58
C SER A 119 -4.89 -16.15 3.08
N LEU A 120 -4.73 -15.49 1.94
CA LEU A 120 -5.79 -14.77 1.23
C LEU A 120 -5.77 -15.20 -0.24
N ASP A 121 -6.85 -15.84 -0.72
CA ASP A 121 -6.95 -16.37 -2.09
C ASP A 121 -5.70 -17.15 -2.54
N GLY A 122 -5.14 -17.98 -1.65
CA GLY A 122 -3.93 -18.76 -1.92
C GLY A 122 -2.61 -17.96 -1.90
N ILE A 123 -2.62 -16.70 -1.49
CA ILE A 123 -1.43 -15.93 -1.10
C ILE A 123 -1.16 -16.19 0.39
N PRO A 124 -0.05 -16.83 0.78
CA PRO A 124 0.32 -16.98 2.18
C PRO A 124 0.74 -15.62 2.77
N LEU A 125 0.15 -15.19 3.89
CA LEU A 125 0.43 -13.89 4.52
C LEU A 125 1.42 -14.03 5.68
N GLY A 126 2.42 -13.16 5.72
CA GLY A 126 3.50 -13.18 6.71
C GLY A 126 3.16 -12.48 8.04
N THR A 127 4.22 -12.21 8.80
CA THR A 127 4.21 -11.33 9.98
C THR A 127 4.67 -9.92 9.61
N GLY A 128 4.59 -8.97 10.54
CA GLY A 128 5.24 -7.68 10.37
C GLY A 128 6.76 -7.83 10.16
N VAL A 129 7.33 -6.98 9.31
CA VAL A 129 8.79 -6.89 9.12
C VAL A 129 9.38 -6.17 10.32
N GLU A 130 10.36 -6.81 10.96
CA GLU A 130 11.12 -6.24 12.08
C GLU A 130 12.58 -6.00 11.64
N GLY A 131 13.22 -4.99 12.22
CA GLY A 131 14.63 -4.66 12.01
C GLY A 131 15.56 -5.29 13.03
#